data_AF-A0A5J4RNA0-F1
#
_entry.id   AF-A0A5J4RNA0-F1
#
_cell.length_a   1.000
_cell.length_b   1.000
_cell.length_c   1.000
_cell.angle_alpha   90.00
_cell.angle_beta   90.00
_cell.angle_gamma   90.00
#
_symmetry.space_group_name_H-M   'P 1'
#
loop_
_entity.id
_entity.type
_entity.pdbx_description
1 polymer ?
#
loop_
_entity_poly.entity_id
_entity_poly.type
_entity_poly.pdbx_seq_one_letter_code
_entity_poly.pdbx_strand_id
1 'polypeptide(L)'
;MILKRIKYFILLLLIIPANDSLFGQTPDSLSRYLEIATQNNSEIKADFLAYQASLQKVPQTGAYQDPQLEIGYFLKPMEIIDGRQVANFQLMQMFSWFGTKKAAQTEATHMAKMAFEKFRETRDNLYLNVYTQWFTLCRLQQKLINNRENRELLTRLEDLAIRKFSSPVNGSG
;
A
#
# COMPACT_ATOMS: atom_id res chain seq x y z
N MET A 1 -12.77 -47.13 -31.33
CA MET A 1 -13.45 -46.54 -30.16
C MET A 1 -12.48 -46.02 -29.09
N ILE A 2 -11.38 -46.73 -28.83
CA ILE A 2 -10.34 -46.39 -27.83
C ILE A 2 -9.61 -45.07 -28.12
N LEU A 3 -9.29 -44.79 -29.38
CA LEU A 3 -8.56 -43.56 -29.77
C LEU A 3 -9.36 -42.27 -29.52
N LYS A 4 -10.70 -42.33 -29.63
CA LYS A 4 -11.59 -41.22 -29.28
C LYS A 4 -11.62 -41.00 -27.77
N ARG A 5 -11.67 -42.08 -26.96
CA ARG A 5 -11.66 -42.00 -25.49
C ARG A 5 -10.34 -41.43 -24.96
N ILE A 6 -9.21 -41.76 -25.58
CA ILE A 6 -7.90 -41.16 -25.28
C ILE A 6 -7.87 -39.67 -25.60
N LYS A 7 -8.43 -39.25 -26.75
CA LYS A 7 -8.56 -37.82 -27.10
C LYS A 7 -9.40 -37.04 -26.08
N TYR A 8 -10.52 -37.60 -25.62
CA TYR A 8 -11.34 -36.96 -24.58
C TYR A 8 -10.64 -36.92 -23.22
N PHE A 9 -9.82 -37.92 -22.88
CA PHE A 9 -9.03 -37.92 -21.66
C PHE A 9 -7.92 -36.85 -21.67
N ILE A 10 -7.26 -36.67 -22.82
CA ILE A 10 -6.27 -35.59 -23.03
C ILE A 10 -6.94 -34.21 -22.99
N LEU A 11 -8.15 -34.08 -23.56
CA LEU A 11 -8.93 -32.84 -23.52
C LEU A 11 -9.39 -32.50 -22.09
N LEU A 12 -9.71 -33.51 -21.27
CA LEU A 12 -10.09 -33.34 -19.86
C LEU A 12 -8.91 -32.90 -18.98
N LEU A 13 -7.70 -33.41 -19.25
CA LEU A 13 -6.48 -33.06 -18.51
C LEU A 13 -6.04 -31.61 -18.77
N LEU A 14 -6.37 -31.02 -19.93
CA LEU A 14 -6.02 -29.64 -20.31
C LEU A 14 -6.91 -28.57 -19.64
N ILE A 15 -8.04 -28.95 -19.03
CA ILE A 15 -9.03 -28.02 -18.47
C ILE A 15 -8.86 -27.87 -16.94
N ILE A 16 -7.88 -28.54 -16.33
CA ILE A 16 -7.54 -28.26 -14.93
C ILE A 16 -6.68 -26.98 -14.96
N PRO A 17 -7.18 -25.79 -14.53
CA PRO A 17 -6.28 -24.69 -14.27
C PRO A 17 -5.34 -25.16 -13.16
N ALA A 18 -4.06 -25.25 -13.48
CA ALA A 18 -3.00 -25.27 -12.49
C ALA A 18 -3.09 -23.95 -11.73
N ASN A 19 -3.90 -23.94 -10.67
CA ASN A 19 -3.87 -22.90 -9.67
C ASN A 19 -2.55 -23.08 -8.92
N ASP A 20 -1.45 -22.64 -9.53
CA ASP A 20 -0.17 -22.44 -8.85
C ASP A 20 -0.29 -21.19 -7.95
N SER A 21 -1.23 -21.27 -7.00
CA SER A 21 -1.15 -20.53 -5.75
C SER A 21 -0.65 -21.48 -4.66
N LEU A 22 0.37 -22.26 -5.00
CA LEU A 22 1.34 -22.70 -4.02
C LEU A 22 2.13 -21.45 -3.59
N PHE A 23 1.53 -20.64 -2.72
CA PHE A 23 2.31 -19.84 -1.77
C PHE A 23 3.05 -20.86 -0.92
N GLY A 24 4.21 -21.31 -1.43
CA GLY A 24 5.18 -22.02 -0.63
C GLY A 24 5.38 -21.19 0.63
N GLN A 25 5.23 -21.83 1.79
CA GLN A 25 5.53 -21.23 3.08
C GLN A 25 7.03 -20.93 3.11
N THR A 26 7.42 -19.80 2.53
CA THR A 26 8.68 -19.15 2.85
C THR A 26 8.68 -18.93 4.36
N PRO A 27 9.79 -19.21 5.06
CA PRO A 27 9.83 -19.17 6.51
C PRO A 27 9.25 -17.87 7.06
N ASP A 28 8.39 -18.00 8.08
CA ASP A 28 7.76 -16.88 8.77
C ASP A 28 8.83 -15.93 9.30
N SER A 29 8.92 -14.75 8.68
CA SER A 29 9.88 -13.73 9.05
C SER A 29 9.20 -12.37 9.13
N LEU A 30 9.64 -11.57 10.09
CA LEU A 30 9.14 -10.20 10.30
C LEU A 30 9.25 -9.35 9.03
N SER A 31 10.35 -9.50 8.29
CA SER A 31 10.56 -8.82 7.00
C SER A 31 9.49 -9.18 5.97
N ARG A 32 9.07 -10.45 5.91
CA ARG A 32 8.00 -10.90 5.01
C ARG A 32 6.66 -10.27 5.37
N TYR A 33 6.32 -10.19 6.66
CA TYR A 33 5.09 -9.54 7.11
C TYR A 33 5.09 -8.03 6.83
N LEU A 34 6.24 -7.36 6.95
CA LEU A 34 6.38 -5.95 6.56
C LEU A 34 6.17 -5.75 5.05
N GLU A 35 6.71 -6.63 4.21
CA GLU A 35 6.50 -6.58 2.77
C GLU A 35 5.03 -6.80 2.39
N ILE A 36 4.38 -7.81 2.96
CA ILE A 36 2.96 -8.09 2.73
C ILE A 36 2.09 -6.94 3.22
N ALA A 37 2.38 -6.38 4.39
CA ALA A 37 1.62 -5.25 4.94
C ALA A 37 1.75 -4.00 4.07
N THR A 38 2.94 -3.71 3.54
CA THR A 38 3.15 -2.55 2.67
C THR A 38 2.49 -2.70 1.31
N GLN A 39 2.57 -3.86 0.69
CA GLN A 39 1.98 -4.11 -0.63
C GLN A 39 0.45 -4.06 -0.60
N ASN A 40 -0.17 -4.51 0.50
CA ASN A 40 -1.62 -4.63 0.60
C ASN A 40 -2.32 -3.43 1.27
N ASN A 41 -1.58 -2.49 1.86
CA ASN A 41 -2.21 -1.35 2.54
C ASN A 41 -2.66 -0.27 1.54
N SER A 42 -3.98 -0.06 1.46
CA SER A 42 -4.60 0.96 0.60
C SER A 42 -4.29 2.40 1.02
N GLU A 43 -4.04 2.64 2.31
CA GLU A 43 -3.73 3.96 2.88
C GLU A 43 -2.39 4.48 2.36
N ILE A 44 -1.34 3.65 2.44
CA ILE A 44 -0.01 3.98 1.90
C ILE A 44 -0.09 4.24 0.39
N LYS A 45 -0.89 3.45 -0.34
CA LYS A 45 -1.09 3.63 -1.77
C LYS A 45 -1.80 4.96 -2.08
N ALA A 46 -2.81 5.33 -1.29
CA ALA A 46 -3.51 6.60 -1.45
C ALA A 46 -2.58 7.81 -1.20
N ASP A 47 -1.79 7.77 -0.13
CA ASP A 47 -0.83 8.83 0.20
C ASP A 47 0.28 8.94 -0.86
N PHE A 48 0.75 7.80 -1.39
CA PHE A 48 1.73 7.78 -2.48
C PHE A 48 1.18 8.43 -3.76
N LEU A 49 -0.07 8.12 -4.13
CA LEU A 49 -0.72 8.74 -5.28
C LEU A 49 -0.96 10.24 -5.06
N ALA A 50 -1.31 10.66 -3.84
CA ALA A 50 -1.45 12.06 -3.47
C ALA A 50 -0.12 12.81 -3.59
N TYR A 51 0.98 12.20 -3.13
CA TYR A 51 2.33 12.73 -3.34
C TYR A 51 2.67 12.84 -4.82
N GLN A 52 2.41 11.80 -5.63
CA GLN A 52 2.67 11.84 -7.07
C GLN A 52 1.88 12.96 -7.78
N ALA A 53 0.60 13.14 -7.43
CA ALA A 53 -0.23 14.22 -7.94
C ALA A 53 0.33 15.60 -7.54
N SER A 54 0.80 15.76 -6.30
CA SER A 54 1.42 17.00 -5.83
C SER A 54 2.73 17.33 -6.57
N LEU A 55 3.55 16.32 -6.87
CA LEU A 55 4.76 16.49 -7.68
C LEU A 55 4.45 16.94 -9.10
N GLN A 56 3.43 16.35 -9.73
CA GLN A 56 3.01 16.74 -11.08
C GLN A 56 2.43 18.16 -11.12
N LYS A 57 1.84 18.62 -10.01
CA LYS A 57 1.31 19.99 -9.88
C LYS A 57 2.40 21.06 -9.83
N VAL A 58 3.61 20.75 -9.34
CA VAL A 58 4.73 21.70 -9.27
C VAL A 58 5.05 22.35 -10.64
N PRO A 59 5.36 21.60 -11.71
CA PRO A 59 5.65 22.21 -13.02
C PRO A 59 4.41 22.87 -13.63
N GLN A 60 3.21 22.34 -13.38
CA GLN A 60 1.96 22.92 -13.89
C GLN A 60 1.70 24.33 -13.33
N THR A 61 1.98 24.57 -12.04
CA THR A 61 1.85 25.91 -11.43
C THR A 61 2.88 26.94 -11.91
N GLY A 62 4.04 26.47 -12.40
CA GLY A 62 5.06 27.31 -13.01
C GLY A 62 4.87 27.57 -14.51
N ALA A 63 3.96 26.85 -15.17
CA ALA A 63 3.73 26.95 -16.60
C ALA A 63 3.09 28.28 -17.02
N TYR A 64 3.14 28.59 -18.32
CA TYR A 64 2.33 29.67 -18.87
C TYR A 64 0.89 29.20 -19.01
N GLN A 65 -0.06 30.12 -18.78
CA GLN A 65 -1.46 29.87 -19.07
C GLN A 65 -1.58 29.57 -20.56
N ASP A 66 -2.34 28.54 -20.91
CA ASP A 66 -2.50 28.14 -22.30
C ASP A 66 -3.14 29.28 -23.10
N PRO A 67 -2.59 29.61 -24.28
CA PRO A 67 -3.18 30.65 -25.10
C PRO A 67 -4.49 30.14 -25.69
N GLN A 68 -5.54 30.95 -25.59
CA GLN A 68 -6.83 30.67 -26.20
C GLN A 68 -6.78 31.13 -27.65
N LEU A 69 -6.86 30.18 -28.57
CA LEU A 69 -6.98 30.44 -30.00
C LEU A 69 -8.44 30.30 -30.42
N GLU A 70 -9.04 31.39 -30.89
CA GLU A 70 -10.39 31.39 -31.45
C GLU A 70 -10.31 31.60 -32.97
N ILE A 71 -10.92 30.67 -33.72
CA ILE A 71 -11.00 30.70 -35.18
C ILE A 71 -12.47 30.74 -35.56
N GLY A 72 -12.91 31.88 -36.11
CA GLY A 72 -14.28 32.09 -36.57
C GLY A 72 -14.35 32.20 -38.08
N TYR A 73 -15.29 31.50 -38.72
CA TYR A 73 -15.59 31.63 -40.16
C TYR A 73 -16.98 32.22 -40.35
N PHE A 74 -17.09 33.33 -41.09
CA PHE A 74 -18.34 34.06 -41.26
C PHE A 74 -18.99 33.70 -42.60
N LEU A 75 -20.14 33.02 -42.57
CA LEU A 75 -20.94 32.66 -43.77
C LEU A 75 -21.51 33.89 -44.50
N LYS A 76 -21.70 35.00 -43.77
CA LYS A 76 -22.09 36.29 -44.33
C LYS A 76 -21.00 37.30 -43.97
N PRO A 77 -20.26 37.86 -44.95
CA PRO A 77 -19.19 38.80 -44.66
C PRO A 77 -19.77 40.00 -43.91
N MET A 78 -19.22 40.31 -42.75
CA MET A 78 -19.55 41.53 -42.03
C MET A 78 -18.84 42.69 -42.72
N GLU A 79 -19.56 43.79 -42.92
CA GLU A 79 -19.05 44.95 -43.65
C GLU A 79 -18.22 45.81 -42.69
N ILE A 80 -16.92 45.83 -42.90
CA ILE A 80 -15.97 46.67 -42.17
C ILE A 80 -15.52 47.77 -43.13
N ILE A 81 -15.17 48.94 -42.58
CA ILE A 81 -14.74 50.13 -43.34
C ILE A 81 -13.56 49.81 -44.30
N ASP A 82 -12.80 48.74 -44.03
CA ASP A 82 -11.59 48.33 -44.77
C ASP A 82 -11.75 47.03 -45.61
N GLY A 83 -12.96 46.48 -45.75
CA GLY A 83 -13.24 45.32 -46.63
C GLY A 83 -14.00 44.15 -45.98
N ARG A 84 -14.25 43.10 -46.76
CA ARG A 84 -15.01 41.89 -46.35
C ARG A 84 -14.13 40.96 -45.49
N GLN A 85 -14.50 40.75 -44.23
CA GLN A 85 -13.82 39.76 -43.36
C GLN A 85 -14.52 38.39 -43.47
N VAL A 86 -13.78 37.38 -43.97
CA VAL A 86 -14.31 36.02 -44.22
C VAL A 86 -13.92 35.05 -43.08
N ALA A 87 -12.84 35.34 -42.37
CA ALA A 87 -12.37 34.59 -41.21
C ALA A 87 -11.68 35.53 -40.20
N ASN A 88 -11.80 35.22 -38.91
CA ASN A 88 -11.09 35.90 -37.83
C ASN A 88 -10.21 34.90 -37.06
N PHE A 89 -8.98 35.29 -36.75
CA PHE A 89 -8.03 34.53 -35.94
C PHE A 89 -7.63 35.41 -34.76
N GLN A 90 -8.04 35.02 -33.55
CA GLN A 90 -7.74 35.77 -32.34
C GLN A 90 -7.00 34.87 -31.34
N LEU A 91 -5.84 35.33 -30.86
CA LEU A 91 -5.04 34.65 -29.84
C LEU A 91 -5.05 35.50 -28.56
N MET A 92 -5.65 34.98 -27.49
CA MET A 92 -5.72 35.64 -26.19
C MET A 92 -4.86 34.85 -25.20
N GLN A 93 -3.91 35.49 -24.51
CA GLN A 93 -3.20 34.88 -23.39
C GLN A 93 -3.08 35.86 -22.22
N MET A 94 -3.34 35.36 -21.02
CA MET A 94 -3.11 36.13 -19.79
C MET A 94 -1.64 36.01 -19.39
N PHE A 95 -0.92 37.14 -19.39
CA PHE A 95 0.43 37.19 -18.85
C PHE A 95 0.37 37.42 -17.33
N SER A 96 0.86 36.45 -16.55
CA SER A 96 0.96 36.61 -15.10
C SER A 96 1.98 37.69 -14.75
N TRP A 97 1.70 38.47 -13.70
CA TRP A 97 2.63 39.49 -13.19
C TRP A 97 3.93 38.85 -12.70
N PHE A 98 5.07 39.54 -12.87
CA PHE A 98 6.38 39.05 -12.47
C PHE A 98 6.40 38.59 -11.00
N GLY A 99 7.09 37.48 -10.71
CA GLY A 99 7.25 36.94 -9.35
C GLY A 99 6.11 36.04 -8.85
N THR A 100 4.86 36.25 -9.28
CA THR A 100 3.71 35.44 -8.83
C THR A 100 3.88 33.94 -9.14
N LYS A 101 4.36 33.60 -10.33
CA LYS A 101 4.63 32.22 -10.74
C LYS A 101 5.70 31.54 -9.90
N LYS A 102 6.79 32.26 -9.58
CA LYS A 102 7.88 31.72 -8.76
C LYS A 102 7.39 31.45 -7.34
N ALA A 103 6.58 32.34 -6.78
CA ALA A 103 5.95 32.14 -5.49
C ALA A 103 4.98 30.94 -5.50
N ALA A 104 4.10 30.84 -6.49
CA ALA A 104 3.17 29.72 -6.66
C ALA A 104 3.89 28.37 -6.84
N GLN A 105 4.96 28.34 -7.63
CA GLN A 105 5.79 27.14 -7.78
C GLN A 105 6.48 26.75 -6.47
N THR A 106 6.98 27.73 -5.71
CA THR A 106 7.60 27.48 -4.40
C THR A 106 6.59 26.96 -3.38
N GLU A 107 5.36 27.49 -3.40
CA GLU A 107 4.28 26.97 -2.57
C GLU A 107 3.95 25.52 -2.96
N ALA A 108 3.81 25.23 -4.26
CA ALA A 108 3.54 23.89 -4.75
C ALA A 108 4.66 22.89 -4.39
N THR A 109 5.94 23.31 -4.42
CA THR A 109 7.05 22.43 -3.98
C THR A 109 6.98 22.14 -2.48
N HIS A 110 6.64 23.13 -1.66
CA HIS A 110 6.43 22.91 -0.23
C HIS A 110 5.23 21.99 0.03
N MET A 111 4.13 22.14 -0.70
CA MET A 111 2.99 21.21 -0.62
C MET A 111 3.39 19.78 -1.00
N ALA A 112 4.19 19.61 -2.06
CA ALA A 112 4.66 18.30 -2.45
C ALA A 112 5.57 17.65 -1.39
N LYS A 113 6.40 18.46 -0.72
CA LYS A 113 7.20 18.00 0.41
C LYS A 113 6.33 17.58 1.60
N MET A 114 5.27 18.34 1.92
CA MET A 114 4.34 17.95 2.97
C MET A 114 3.64 16.61 2.65
N ALA A 115 3.19 16.42 1.40
CA ALA A 115 2.58 15.16 0.98
C ALA A 115 3.55 13.96 1.09
N PHE A 116 4.84 14.17 0.80
CA PHE A 116 5.87 13.16 0.99
C PHE A 116 6.07 12.76 2.46
N GLU A 117 6.15 13.76 3.35
CA GLU A 117 6.29 13.48 4.78
C GLU A 117 5.03 12.78 5.32
N LYS A 118 3.84 13.09 4.79
CA LYS A 118 2.61 12.38 5.15
C LYS A 118 2.65 10.91 4.77
N PHE A 119 3.04 10.60 3.53
CA PHE A 119 3.24 9.23 3.07
C PHE A 119 4.25 8.47 3.96
N ARG A 120 5.34 9.14 4.34
CA ARG A 120 6.36 8.57 5.22
C ARG A 120 5.80 8.26 6.61
N GLU A 121 5.07 9.19 7.19
CA GLU A 121 4.41 9.02 8.50
C GLU A 121 3.47 7.81 8.49
N THR A 122 2.60 7.69 7.48
CA THR A 122 1.66 6.56 7.34
C THR A 122 2.41 5.23 7.23
N ARG A 123 3.48 5.17 6.44
CA ARG A 123 4.31 3.97 6.32
C ARG A 123 4.98 3.60 7.64
N ASP A 124 5.58 4.58 8.32
CA ASP A 124 6.32 4.35 9.56
C ASP A 124 5.34 3.91 10.69
N ASN A 125 4.12 4.45 10.72
CA ASN A 125 3.03 3.99 11.60
C ASN A 125 2.61 2.54 11.31
N LEU A 126 2.47 2.17 10.04
CA LEU A 126 2.19 0.78 9.67
C LEU A 126 3.29 -0.16 10.18
N TYR A 127 4.56 0.23 10.01
CA TYR A 127 5.69 -0.58 10.44
C TYR A 127 5.67 -0.78 11.95
N LEU A 128 5.43 0.30 12.70
CA LEU A 128 5.29 0.24 14.14
C LEU A 128 4.19 -0.74 14.55
N ASN A 129 3.02 -0.69 13.92
CA ASN A 129 1.91 -1.61 14.21
C ASN A 129 2.27 -3.08 13.93
N VAL A 130 2.99 -3.36 12.84
CA VAL A 130 3.45 -4.72 12.54
C VAL A 130 4.46 -5.20 13.58
N TYR A 131 5.41 -4.33 13.97
CA TYR A 131 6.41 -4.65 15.00
C TYR A 131 5.75 -4.94 16.35
N THR A 132 4.82 -4.10 16.81
CA THR A 132 4.15 -4.28 18.10
C THR A 132 3.36 -5.58 18.13
N GLN A 133 2.65 -5.90 17.05
CA GLN A 133 1.90 -7.14 16.93
C GLN A 133 2.83 -8.36 16.91
N TRP A 134 3.93 -8.30 16.18
CA TRP A 134 4.94 -9.36 16.14
C TRP A 134 5.54 -9.63 17.52
N PHE A 135 6.00 -8.59 18.22
CA PHE A 135 6.54 -8.75 19.58
C PHE A 135 5.51 -9.27 20.58
N THR A 136 4.23 -8.92 20.39
CA THR A 136 3.13 -9.45 21.19
C THR A 136 2.99 -10.95 20.98
N LEU A 137 3.05 -11.43 19.74
CA LEU A 137 3.03 -12.86 19.41
C LEU A 137 4.23 -13.60 20.02
N CYS A 138 5.45 -13.07 19.87
CA CYS A 138 6.65 -13.66 20.48
C CYS A 138 6.51 -13.76 22.01
N ARG A 139 6.00 -12.70 22.66
CA ARG A 139 5.77 -12.70 24.12
C ARG A 139 4.74 -13.75 24.53
N LEU A 140 3.64 -13.88 23.79
CA LEU A 140 2.61 -14.88 24.06
C LEU A 140 3.16 -16.30 23.90
N GLN A 141 3.95 -16.55 22.85
CA GLN A 141 4.61 -17.83 22.64
C GLN A 141 5.54 -18.17 23.81
N GLN A 142 6.37 -17.23 24.25
CA GLN A 142 7.24 -17.45 25.41
C GLN A 142 6.45 -17.72 26.69
N LYS A 143 5.38 -16.96 26.93
CA LYS A 143 4.49 -17.18 28.08
C LYS A 143 3.88 -18.58 28.04
N LEU A 144 3.51 -19.06 26.86
CA LEU A 144 2.93 -20.38 26.68
C LEU A 144 3.95 -21.48 26.98
N ILE A 145 5.21 -21.32 26.54
CA ILE A 145 6.32 -22.23 26.87
C ILE A 145 6.53 -22.28 28.38
N ASN A 146 6.71 -21.12 29.03
CA ASN A 146 6.93 -21.04 30.47
C ASN A 146 5.76 -21.67 31.27
N ASN A 147 4.52 -21.47 30.82
CA ASN A 147 3.35 -22.07 31.47
C ASN A 147 3.30 -23.59 31.33
N ARG A 148 3.77 -24.16 30.20
CA ARG A 148 3.87 -25.61 30.03
C ARG A 148 4.91 -26.20 30.98
N GLU A 149 6.07 -25.57 31.08
CA GLU A 149 7.14 -25.97 32.02
C GLU A 149 6.66 -25.87 33.47
N ASN A 150 6.01 -24.76 33.84
CA ASN A 150 5.43 -24.59 35.18
C ASN A 150 4.39 -25.68 35.50
N ARG A 151 3.52 -26.02 34.52
CA ARG A 151 2.55 -27.10 34.71
C ARG A 151 3.24 -28.44 34.96
N GLU A 152 4.30 -28.75 34.22
CA GLU A 152 5.08 -29.98 34.42
C GLU A 152 5.72 -30.02 35.81
N LEU A 153 6.30 -28.90 36.27
CA LEU A 153 6.86 -28.79 37.62
C LEU A 153 5.79 -29.04 38.71
N LEU A 154 4.60 -28.45 38.56
CA LEU A 154 3.50 -28.64 39.50
C LEU A 154 3.04 -30.11 39.56
N THR A 155 2.93 -30.79 38.42
CA THR A 155 2.60 -32.22 38.38
C THR A 155 3.66 -33.07 39.08
N ARG A 156 4.95 -32.77 38.89
CA ARG A 156 6.02 -33.50 39.61
C ARG A 156 5.96 -33.27 41.13
N LEU A 157 5.65 -32.05 41.57
CA LEU A 157 5.49 -31.75 43.00
C LEU A 157 4.29 -32.47 43.61
N GLU A 158 3.18 -32.57 42.88
CA GLU A 158 2.00 -33.34 43.27
C GLU A 158 2.37 -34.82 43.47
N ASP A 159 3.03 -35.44 42.51
CA ASP A 159 3.48 -36.84 42.60
C ASP A 159 4.40 -37.07 43.82
N LEU A 160 5.33 -36.15 44.09
CA LEU A 160 6.22 -36.23 45.25
C LEU A 160 5.46 -36.09 46.57
N ALA A 161 4.48 -35.19 46.64
CA ALA A 161 3.64 -35.01 47.83
C ALA A 161 2.78 -36.25 48.12
N ILE A 162 2.16 -36.84 47.08
CA ILE A 162 1.39 -38.09 47.19
C ILE A 162 2.30 -39.22 47.69
N ARG A 163 3.48 -39.38 47.09
CA ARG A 163 4.47 -40.40 47.52
C ARG A 163 4.86 -40.22 48.99
N LYS A 164 5.14 -38.99 49.42
CA LYS A 164 5.49 -38.68 50.82
C LYS A 164 4.34 -39.00 51.77
N PHE A 165 3.09 -38.70 51.40
CA PHE A 165 1.91 -39.02 52.22
C PHE A 165 1.66 -40.52 52.32
N SER A 166 1.85 -41.25 51.21
CA SER A 166 1.68 -42.72 51.17
C SER A 166 2.81 -43.50 51.85
N SER A 167 3.94 -42.86 52.12
CA SER A 167 5.04 -43.48 52.87
C SER A 167 4.68 -43.49 54.36
N PRO A 168 4.82 -44.62 55.08
CA PRO A 168 4.64 -44.63 56.52
C PRO A 168 5.65 -43.66 57.14
N VAL A 169 5.18 -42.79 58.03
CA VAL A 169 6.07 -42.00 58.89
C VAL A 169 6.74 -42.97 59.85
N ASN A 170 7.91 -43.50 59.51
CA ASN A 170 8.83 -44.06 60.49
C ASN A 170 9.50 -42.89 61.22
N GLY A 171 8.72 -42.24 62.08
CA GLY A 171 9.24 -41.37 63.12
C GLY A 171 9.79 -42.23 64.24
N SER A 172 11.07 -42.61 64.14
CA SER A 172 11.84 -43.10 65.28
C SER A 172 12.13 -41.93 66.21
N GLY A 173 11.28 -41.78 67.24
CA GLY A 173 11.67 -41.16 68.51
C GLY A 173 12.42 -42.14 69.38
#